data_AF-A0A0B3B044-F1
#
_entry.id   AF-A0A0B3B044-F1
#
_cell.length_a   1.000
_cell.length_b   1.000
_cell.length_c   1.000
_cell.angle_alpha   90.00
_cell.angle_beta   90.00
_cell.angle_gamma   90.00
#
_symmetry.space_group_name_H-M   'P 1'
#
loop_
_entity.id
_entity.type
_entity.pdbx_description
1 polymer ?
#
loop_
_entity_poly.entity_id
_entity_poly.type
_entity_poly.pdbx_seq_one_letter_code
_entity_poly.pdbx_strand_id
1 'polypeptide(L)'
;MVFTARAIIEVIGHPENHVNEICIKVLENLKKENGITIIKEETNSAELVKENIFAAHIEVELKFFDISKLLNFCYEYLPSEMQIIDTEKIVLSVNEMNNGLGEMLRRLHSLNLMLHNLNENNKELKEDKK
;
A
#
# COMPACT_ATOMS: atom_id res chain seq x y z
N MET A 1 20.40 -5.55 -3.95
CA MET A 1 20.07 -6.61 -4.94
C MET A 1 18.89 -6.10 -5.72
N VAL A 2 19.01 -6.04 -7.05
CA VAL A 2 17.96 -5.43 -7.88
C VAL A 2 17.02 -6.51 -8.39
N PHE A 3 15.72 -6.32 -8.24
CA PHE A 3 14.69 -7.27 -8.70
C PHE A 3 13.41 -6.53 -9.10
N THR A 4 12.50 -7.24 -9.74
CA THR A 4 11.31 -6.72 -10.39
C THR A 4 10.09 -7.39 -9.77
N ALA A 5 9.08 -6.59 -9.44
CA ALA A 5 7.80 -7.08 -8.95
C ALA A 5 6.64 -6.40 -9.67
N ARG A 6 5.55 -7.14 -9.82
CA ARG A 6 4.25 -6.61 -10.19
C ARG A 6 3.46 -6.34 -8.93
N ALA A 7 2.74 -5.22 -8.88
CA ALA A 7 1.86 -4.89 -7.77
C ALA A 7 0.56 -4.27 -8.28
N ILE A 8 -0.50 -4.48 -7.50
CA ILE A 8 -1.82 -3.86 -7.71
C ILE A 8 -2.09 -2.97 -6.50
N ILE A 9 -2.41 -1.70 -6.74
CA ILE A 9 -2.82 -0.74 -5.72
C ILE A 9 -4.29 -0.43 -5.97
N GLU A 10 -5.11 -0.63 -4.94
CA GLU A 10 -6.54 -0.33 -4.99
C GLU A 10 -6.83 0.99 -4.28
N VAL A 11 -7.55 1.89 -4.95
CA VAL A 11 -7.98 3.17 -4.40
C VAL A 11 -9.50 3.17 -4.33
N ILE A 12 -10.05 3.29 -3.12
CA ILE A 12 -11.50 3.30 -2.87
C ILE A 12 -11.90 4.64 -2.25
N GLY A 13 -12.95 5.27 -2.76
CA GLY A 13 -13.42 6.54 -2.22
C GLY A 13 -14.66 7.14 -2.90
N HIS A 14 -14.89 8.42 -2.63
CA HIS A 14 -15.98 9.22 -3.21
C HIS A 14 -15.52 10.68 -3.35
N PRO A 15 -15.92 11.44 -4.39
CA PRO A 15 -16.60 11.01 -5.62
C PRO A 15 -15.65 10.41 -6.67
N GLU A 16 -16.18 9.87 -7.78
CA GLU A 16 -15.42 9.24 -8.88
C GLU A 16 -14.18 10.03 -9.32
N ASN A 17 -14.35 11.33 -9.61
CA ASN A 17 -13.25 12.21 -10.04
C ASN A 17 -12.11 12.25 -9.02
N HIS A 18 -12.46 12.27 -7.72
CA HIS A 18 -11.46 12.28 -6.67
C HIS A 18 -10.65 10.98 -6.64
N VAL A 19 -11.30 9.83 -6.83
CA VAL A 19 -10.62 8.53 -6.90
C VAL A 19 -9.62 8.49 -8.06
N ASN A 20 -10.03 8.93 -9.25
CA ASN A 20 -9.16 9.01 -10.42
C ASN A 20 -7.97 9.98 -10.19
N GLU A 21 -8.20 11.14 -9.58
CA GLU A 21 -7.13 12.09 -9.22
C GLU A 21 -6.12 11.49 -8.22
N ILE A 22 -6.60 10.75 -7.23
CA ILE A 22 -5.72 10.07 -6.27
C ILE A 22 -4.85 9.02 -6.98
N CYS A 23 -5.40 8.28 -7.95
CA CYS A 23 -4.61 7.31 -8.73
C CYS A 23 -3.44 7.97 -9.45
N ILE A 24 -3.68 9.14 -10.07
CA ILE A 24 -2.62 9.93 -10.72
C ILE A 24 -1.57 10.36 -9.71
N LYS A 25 -1.99 10.87 -8.54
CA LYS A 25 -1.05 11.30 -7.48
C LYS A 25 -0.22 10.13 -6.94
N VAL A 26 -0.79 8.94 -6.81
CA VAL A 26 -0.06 7.74 -6.39
C VAL A 26 1.04 7.43 -7.39
N LEU A 27 0.74 7.43 -8.70
CA LEU A 27 1.75 7.22 -9.74
C LEU A 27 2.82 8.32 -9.76
N GLU A 28 2.44 9.59 -9.60
CA GLU A 28 3.38 10.70 -9.52
C GLU A 28 4.33 10.60 -8.32
N ASN A 29 3.82 10.14 -7.17
CA ASN A 29 4.63 9.92 -5.98
C ASN A 29 5.58 8.73 -6.18
N LEU A 30 5.09 7.63 -6.79
CA LEU A 30 5.94 6.48 -7.13
C LEU A 30 7.08 6.87 -8.09
N LYS A 31 6.82 7.74 -9.06
CA LYS A 31 7.86 8.25 -9.99
C LYS A 31 8.93 9.10 -9.30
N LYS A 32 8.64 9.68 -8.13
CA LYS A 32 9.57 10.49 -7.34
C LYS A 32 10.32 9.66 -6.28
N GLU A 33 9.92 8.41 -6.06
CA GLU A 33 10.48 7.58 -5.01
C GLU A 33 11.90 7.11 -5.38
N ASN A 34 12.86 7.38 -4.51
CA ASN A 34 14.24 6.99 -4.75
C ASN A 34 14.41 5.49 -4.55
N GLY A 35 15.06 4.82 -5.51
CA GLY A 35 15.32 3.37 -5.42
C GLY A 35 14.16 2.48 -5.87
N ILE A 36 13.16 3.07 -6.55
CA ILE A 36 12.12 2.38 -7.30
C ILE A 36 12.15 2.92 -8.73
N THR A 37 11.89 2.07 -9.72
CA THR A 37 11.72 2.49 -11.12
C THR A 37 10.50 1.82 -11.70
N ILE A 38 9.57 2.60 -12.23
CA ILE A 38 8.39 2.08 -12.93
C ILE A 38 8.82 1.58 -14.32
N ILE A 39 8.57 0.31 -14.60
CA ILE A 39 8.77 -0.32 -15.91
C ILE A 39 7.49 -0.21 -16.74
N LYS A 40 6.34 -0.50 -16.13
CA LYS A 40 5.02 -0.43 -16.75
C LYS A 40 4.02 0.09 -15.71
N GLU A 41 3.07 0.90 -16.15
CA GLU A 41 1.93 1.34 -15.36
C GLU A 41 0.66 1.23 -16.20
N GLU A 42 -0.42 0.80 -15.57
CA GLU A 42 -1.76 0.73 -16.14
C GLU A 42 -2.75 1.16 -15.06
N THR A 43 -3.73 1.97 -15.41
CA THR A 43 -4.71 2.48 -14.45
C THR A 43 -6.09 2.31 -15.03
N ASN A 44 -6.95 1.62 -14.28
CA ASN A 44 -8.34 1.47 -14.61
C ASN A 44 -9.11 2.68 -14.09
N SER A 45 -10.11 3.14 -14.84
CA SER A 45 -11.00 4.21 -14.39
C SER A 45 -11.81 3.75 -13.18
N ALA A 46 -12.15 4.70 -12.31
CA ALA A 46 -12.93 4.42 -11.11
C ALA A 46 -14.34 3.90 -11.46
N GLU A 47 -14.68 2.73 -10.92
CA GLU A 47 -15.97 2.06 -11.12
C GLU A 47 -16.80 2.10 -9.83
N LEU A 48 -18.13 2.21 -9.97
CA LEU A 48 -19.05 2.21 -8.82
C LEU A 48 -19.11 0.82 -8.19
N VAL A 49 -18.66 0.69 -6.94
CA VAL A 49 -18.63 -0.59 -6.21
C VAL A 49 -19.74 -0.72 -5.17
N LYS A 50 -20.23 0.40 -4.62
CA LYS A 50 -21.35 0.46 -3.67
C LYS A 50 -21.93 1.87 -3.70
N GLU A 51 -23.14 2.08 -3.17
CA GLU A 51 -23.80 3.41 -3.09
C GLU A 51 -22.82 4.58 -2.90
N ASN A 52 -22.61 5.36 -3.97
CA ASN A 52 -21.66 6.48 -4.04
C ASN A 52 -20.17 6.17 -3.78
N ILE A 53 -19.76 4.92 -3.60
CA ILE A 53 -18.37 4.51 -3.43
C ILE A 53 -17.83 3.99 -4.76
N PHE A 54 -16.70 4.54 -5.18
CA PHE A 54 -15.98 4.19 -6.40
C PHE A 54 -14.65 3.53 -6.04
N ALA A 55 -14.19 2.60 -6.86
CA ALA A 55 -12.89 1.97 -6.73
C ALA A 55 -12.14 1.98 -8.07
N ALA A 56 -10.83 2.21 -8.01
CA ALA A 56 -9.93 2.15 -9.15
C ALA A 56 -8.72 1.28 -8.81
N HIS A 57 -8.12 0.68 -9.82
CA HIS A 57 -6.93 -0.15 -9.69
C HIS A 57 -5.77 0.44 -10.48
N ILE A 58 -4.61 0.45 -9.86
CA ILE A 58 -3.33 0.83 -10.47
C ILE A 58 -2.48 -0.42 -10.51
N GLU A 59 -2.20 -0.92 -11.71
CA GLU A 59 -1.28 -2.03 -11.92
C GLU A 59 0.08 -1.46 -12.30
N VAL A 60 1.11 -1.86 -11.56
CA VAL A 60 2.48 -1.39 -11.78
C VAL A 60 3.45 -2.56 -11.83
N GLU A 61 4.40 -2.48 -12.76
CA GLU A 61 5.59 -3.30 -12.79
C GLU A 61 6.77 -2.43 -12.37
N LEU A 62 7.40 -2.78 -11.25
CA LEU A 62 8.36 -1.95 -10.53
C LEU A 62 9.67 -2.70 -10.38
N LYS A 63 10.77 -1.99 -10.63
CA LYS A 63 12.14 -2.43 -10.33
C LYS A 63 12.59 -1.82 -9.00
N PHE A 64 12.99 -2.67 -8.06
CA PHE A 64 13.46 -2.28 -6.73
C PHE A 64 14.96 -2.46 -6.63
N PHE A 65 15.65 -1.49 -6.02
CA PHE A 65 17.11 -1.53 -5.86
C PHE A 65 17.58 -2.49 -4.76
N ASP A 66 16.72 -2.69 -3.75
CA ASP A 66 16.92 -3.59 -2.63
C ASP A 66 15.59 -3.98 -1.98
N ILE A 67 15.65 -4.93 -1.05
CA ILE A 67 14.48 -5.43 -0.31
C ILE A 67 13.85 -4.36 0.59
N SER A 68 14.64 -3.42 1.11
CA SER A 68 14.13 -2.36 1.99
C SER A 68 13.21 -1.43 1.20
N LYS A 69 13.54 -1.15 -0.07
CA LYS A 69 12.68 -0.38 -0.97
C LYS A 69 11.37 -1.09 -1.29
N LEU A 70 11.41 -2.41 -1.49
CA LEU A 70 10.17 -3.20 -1.64
C LEU A 70 9.32 -3.14 -0.36
N LEU A 71 9.93 -3.35 0.81
CA LEU A 71 9.19 -3.32 2.08
C LEU A 71 8.58 -1.94 2.34
N ASN A 72 9.33 -0.86 2.10
CA ASN A 72 8.82 0.50 2.21
C ASN A 72 7.66 0.75 1.23
N PHE A 73 7.77 0.27 -0.01
CA PHE A 73 6.67 0.34 -0.96
C PHE A 73 5.41 -0.36 -0.43
N CYS A 74 5.55 -1.57 0.12
CA CYS A 74 4.43 -2.29 0.72
C CYS A 74 3.79 -1.53 1.88
N TYR A 75 4.59 -0.82 2.68
CA TYR A 75 4.08 -0.11 3.85
C TYR A 75 3.45 1.25 3.54
N GLU A 76 3.96 1.96 2.54
CA GLU A 76 3.48 3.30 2.17
C GLU A 76 2.30 3.24 1.19
N TYR A 77 2.34 2.30 0.23
CA TYR A 77 1.34 2.21 -0.83
C TYR A 77 0.32 1.09 -0.60
N LEU A 78 0.56 0.20 0.37
CA LEU A 78 -0.33 -0.89 0.77
C LEU A 78 -0.96 -1.60 -0.44
N PRO A 79 -0.15 -2.16 -1.35
CA PRO A 79 -0.68 -2.85 -2.52
C PRO A 79 -1.58 -4.00 -2.06
N SER A 80 -2.72 -4.18 -2.75
CA SER A 80 -3.63 -5.29 -2.50
C SER A 80 -3.00 -6.62 -2.90
N GLU A 81 -2.11 -6.60 -3.90
CA GLU A 81 -1.34 -7.75 -4.34
C GLU A 81 0.08 -7.33 -4.75
N MET A 82 1.06 -8.20 -4.50
CA MET A 82 2.43 -8.03 -5.00
C MET A 82 3.09 -9.38 -5.29
N GLN A 83 3.77 -9.48 -6.43
CA GLN A 83 4.49 -10.67 -6.88
C GLN A 83 5.86 -10.31 -7.44
N ILE A 84 6.92 -10.94 -6.94
CA ILE A 84 8.28 -10.83 -7.51
C ILE A 84 8.38 -11.78 -8.70
N ILE A 85 8.84 -11.29 -9.84
CA ILE A 85 8.71 -11.98 -11.14
C ILE A 85 10.03 -12.34 -11.81
N ASP A 86 11.17 -11.79 -11.37
CA ASP A 86 12.46 -11.93 -12.06
C ASP A 86 13.52 -12.73 -11.28
N THR A 87 13.17 -13.30 -10.13
CA THR A 87 14.05 -14.17 -9.35
C THR A 87 13.29 -15.28 -8.64
N GLU A 88 13.91 -16.45 -8.55
CA GLU A 88 13.41 -17.59 -7.78
C GLU A 88 13.82 -17.51 -6.30
N LYS A 89 14.89 -16.78 -5.97
CA LYS A 89 15.48 -16.75 -4.63
C LYS A 89 15.85 -15.33 -4.22
N ILE A 90 15.57 -15.02 -2.96
CA ILE A 90 15.97 -13.79 -2.30
C ILE A 90 16.88 -14.18 -1.14
N VAL A 91 18.10 -13.64 -1.14
CA VAL A 91 19.06 -13.84 -0.05
C VAL A 91 19.09 -12.58 0.78
N LEU A 92 18.73 -12.70 2.05
CA LEU A 92 18.70 -11.61 3.02
C LEU A 92 19.71 -11.88 4.13
N SER A 93 20.42 -10.85 4.56
CA SER A 93 21.15 -10.91 5.81
C SER A 93 20.18 -10.97 7.00
N VAL A 94 20.65 -11.49 8.13
CA VAL A 94 19.88 -11.51 9.38
C VAL A 94 19.46 -10.09 9.79
N ASN A 95 20.33 -9.09 9.55
CA ASN A 95 20.03 -7.69 9.85
C ASN A 95 18.90 -7.14 8.98
N GLU A 96 18.91 -7.39 7.66
CA GLU A 96 17.82 -6.95 6.77
C GLU A 96 16.49 -7.61 7.15
N MET A 97 16.50 -8.92 7.45
CA MET A 97 15.31 -9.63 7.91
C MET A 97 14.77 -9.07 9.23
N ASN A 98 15.64 -8.84 10.22
CA ASN A 98 15.25 -8.28 11.50
C ASN A 98 14.69 -6.87 11.37
N ASN A 99 15.28 -6.03 10.52
CA ASN A 99 14.78 -4.68 10.26
C ASN A 99 13.39 -4.72 9.63
N GLY A 100 13.20 -5.57 8.62
CA GLY A 100 11.91 -5.75 7.95
C GLY A 100 10.81 -6.23 8.90
N LEU A 101 11.08 -7.29 9.68
CA LEU A 101 10.16 -7.81 10.70
C LEU A 101 9.88 -6.77 11.79
N GLY A 102 10.89 -6.03 12.23
CA GLY A 102 10.75 -5.00 13.24
C GLY A 102 9.84 -3.84 12.78
N GLU A 103 9.97 -3.40 11.53
CA GLU A 103 9.06 -2.41 10.94
C GLU A 103 7.63 -2.93 10.82
N MET A 104 7.46 -4.17 10.34
CA MET A 104 6.15 -4.82 10.25
C MET A 104 5.44 -4.84 11.60
N LEU A 105 6.14 -5.31 12.64
CA LEU A 105 5.60 -5.41 14.00
C LEU A 105 5.25 -4.04 14.58
N ARG A 106 6.06 -3.01 14.32
CA ARG A 106 5.76 -1.64 14.74
C ARG A 106 4.47 -1.12 14.09
N ARG A 107 4.28 -1.34 12.79
CA ARG A 107 3.06 -0.93 12.07
C ARG A 107 1.83 -1.70 12.54
N LEU A 108 1.92 -3.01 12.69
CA LEU A 108 0.83 -3.83 13.22
C LEU A 108 0.44 -3.43 14.65
N HIS A 109 1.43 -3.18 15.51
CA HIS A 109 1.16 -2.71 16.87
C HIS A 109 0.49 -1.34 16.88
N SER A 110 0.95 -0.41 16.05
CA SER A 110 0.33 0.90 15.88
C SER A 110 -1.13 0.80 15.43
N LEU A 111 -1.40 -0.02 14.41
CA LEU A 111 -2.76 -0.29 13.93
C LEU A 111 -3.65 -0.89 15.04
N ASN A 112 -3.12 -1.82 15.83
CA ASN A 112 -3.85 -2.42 16.95
C ASN A 112 -4.23 -1.39 18.02
N LEU A 113 -3.31 -0.47 18.36
CA LEU A 113 -3.59 0.63 19.29
C LEU A 113 -4.66 1.58 18.74
N MET A 114 -4.58 1.94 17.46
CA MET A 114 -5.61 2.76 16.80
C MET A 114 -6.99 2.11 16.86
N LEU A 115 -7.07 0.80 16.55
CA LEU A 115 -8.32 0.06 16.61
C LEU A 115 -8.87 -0.04 18.04
N HIS A 116 -8.01 -0.23 19.04
CA HIS A 116 -8.43 -0.25 20.45
C HIS A 116 -9.07 1.09 20.85
N ASN A 117 -8.36 2.20 20.59
CA ASN A 117 -8.83 3.55 20.90
C ASN A 117 -10.14 3.88 20.16
N LEU A 118 -10.26 3.51 18.88
CA LEU A 118 -11.49 3.71 18.10
C LEU A 118 -12.66 2.93 18.69
N ASN A 119 -12.43 1.72 19.18
CA ASN A 119 -13.47 0.90 19.80
C ASN A 119 -13.91 1.46 21.16
N GLU A 120 -12.99 2.00 21.96
CA GLU A 120 -13.31 2.66 23.23
C GLU A 120 -14.14 3.93 22.99
N ASN A 121 -13.68 4.83 22.13
CA ASN A 121 -14.41 6.05 21.78
C ASN A 121 -15.82 5.74 21.22
N ASN A 122 -15.95 4.70 20.39
CA ASN A 122 -17.25 4.29 19.85
C ASN A 122 -18.20 3.71 20.91
N LYS A 123 -17.68 3.15 22.01
CA LYS A 123 -18.52 2.71 23.13
C LYS A 123 -19.04 3.92 23.90
N GLU A 124 -18.17 4.85 24.26
CA GLU A 124 -18.54 6.09 24.97
C GLU A 124 -19.60 6.88 24.21
N LEU A 125 -19.42 7.08 22.89
CA LEU A 125 -20.39 7.79 22.03
C LEU A 125 -21.75 7.11 21.91
N LYS A 126 -21.84 5.79 22.13
CA LYS A 126 -23.10 5.05 22.14
C LYS A 126 -23.79 5.12 23.50
N GLU A 127 -23.02 5.27 24.57
CA GLU A 127 -23.54 5.45 25.93
C GLU A 127 -24.08 6.87 26.13
N ASP A 128 -23.42 7.90 25.59
CA ASP A 128 -23.89 9.30 25.64
C ASP A 128 -25.18 9.58 24.85
N LYS A 129 -25.56 8.68 23.93
CA LYS A 129 -26.79 8.78 23.11
C LYS A 129 -27.98 8.03 23.70
N LYS A 130 -27.85 7.44 24.88
CA LYS A 130 -28.89 6.70 25.60
C LYS A 130 -29.45 7.50 26.77
#